data_AF-M1C852-F1
#
_entry.id   AF-M1C852-F1
#
_cell.length_a   1.000
_cell.length_b   1.000
_cell.length_c   1.000
_cell.angle_alpha   90.00
_cell.angle_beta   90.00
_cell.angle_gamma   90.00
#
_symmetry.space_group_name_H-M   'P 1'
#
loop_
_entity.id
_entity.type
_entity.pdbx_description
1 polymer ?
#
loop_
_entity_poly.entity_id
_entity_poly.type
_entity_poly.pdbx_seq_one_letter_code
_entity_poly.pdbx_strand_id
1 'polypeptide(L)'
;MCKVMEIPETFLSIDHYMKSFITPLIEETHADLLSNITTVSRAPALEVLDVRESKYFKPPKSLYYDILVNRAMEGKKFERKYKPMNGDLIALSDVLPRRIDDLNRPKISYLIG
;
A
#
# COMPACT_ATOMS: atom_id res chain seq x y z
N MET A 1 -3.32 9.56 15.25
CA MET A 1 -4.11 10.48 14.40
C MET A 1 -3.38 11.80 14.38
N CYS A 2 -2.95 12.28 13.21
CA CYS A 2 -2.30 13.59 13.09
C CYS A 2 -3.37 14.68 13.24
N LYS A 3 -3.04 15.80 13.90
CA LYS A 3 -3.97 16.92 14.02
C LYS A 3 -4.02 17.64 12.67
N VAL A 4 -5.14 17.49 11.94
CA VAL A 4 -5.38 18.26 10.71
C VAL A 4 -5.48 19.74 11.09
N MET A 5 -4.61 20.55 10.50
CA MET A 5 -4.67 22.01 10.63
C MET A 5 -5.47 22.57 9.47
N GLU A 6 -6.25 23.61 9.75
CA GLU A 6 -6.94 24.37 8.72
C GLU A 6 -5.92 24.98 7.75
N ILE A 7 -6.21 24.91 6.45
CA ILE A 7 -5.34 25.49 5.43
C ILE A 7 -5.51 27.01 5.51
N PRO A 8 -4.43 27.77 5.71
CA PRO A 8 -4.51 29.24 5.76
C PRO A 8 -5.03 29.82 4.44
N GLU A 9 -5.78 30.92 4.51
CA GLU A 9 -6.24 31.65 3.31
C GLU A 9 -5.09 32.37 2.59
N THR A 10 -3.98 32.64 3.29
CA THR A 10 -2.80 33.33 2.75
C THR A 10 -1.52 32.66 3.22
N PHE A 11 -0.45 32.78 2.41
CA PHE A 11 0.81 32.10 2.65
C PHE A 11 1.98 33.06 2.68
N LEU A 12 2.87 32.86 3.65
CA LEU A 12 4.07 33.68 3.84
C LEU A 12 5.18 33.36 2.84
N SER A 13 5.16 32.16 2.24
CA SER A 13 6.13 31.70 1.26
C SER A 13 5.62 30.45 0.53
N ILE A 14 6.32 30.05 -0.54
CA ILE A 14 6.07 28.77 -1.23
C ILE A 14 6.29 27.59 -0.28
N ASP A 15 7.31 27.64 0.59
CA ASP A 15 7.57 26.58 1.57
C ASP A 15 6.44 26.48 2.61
N HIS A 16 5.93 27.63 3.09
CA HIS A 16 4.78 27.68 3.99
C HIS A 16 3.52 27.08 3.33
N TYR A 17 3.28 27.42 2.06
CA TYR A 17 2.22 26.82 1.24
C TYR A 17 2.40 25.30 1.16
N MET A 18 3.53 24.79 0.69
CA MET A 18 3.71 23.35 0.50
C MET A 18 3.53 22.57 1.81
N LYS A 19 4.02 23.12 2.93
CA LYS A 19 3.90 22.49 4.26
C LYS A 19 2.47 22.47 4.79
N SER A 20 1.64 23.47 4.50
CA SER A 20 0.26 23.50 5.01
C SER A 20 -0.60 22.37 4.44
N PHE A 21 -0.28 21.86 3.25
CA PHE A 21 -1.03 20.77 2.61
C PHE A 21 -0.56 19.37 3.00
N ILE A 22 0.60 19.21 3.65
CA ILE A 22 1.13 17.87 3.99
C ILE A 22 0.15 17.07 4.84
N THR A 23 -0.34 17.64 5.95
CA THR A 23 -1.25 16.91 6.86
C THR A 23 -2.63 16.68 6.26
N PRO A 24 -3.29 17.68 5.62
CA PRO A 24 -4.53 17.46 4.89
C PRO A 24 -4.43 16.34 3.84
N LEU A 25 -3.40 16.34 2.99
CA LEU A 25 -3.22 15.32 1.95
C LEU A 25 -3.03 13.92 2.54
N ILE A 26 -2.30 13.80 3.65
CA ILE A 26 -2.14 12.52 4.35
C ILE A 26 -3.48 12.04 4.88
N GLU A 27 -4.28 12.91 5.52
CA GLU A 27 -5.57 12.50 6.10
C GLU A 27 -6.61 12.20 5.02
N GLU A 28 -6.63 12.95 3.91
CA GLU A 28 -7.46 12.66 2.74
C GLU A 28 -7.12 11.28 2.15
N THR A 29 -5.84 11.02 1.88
CA THR A 29 -5.37 9.72 1.37
C THR A 29 -5.68 8.59 2.35
N HIS A 30 -5.56 8.85 3.66
CA HIS A 30 -5.89 7.90 4.71
C HIS A 30 -7.39 7.58 4.73
N ALA A 31 -8.26 8.59 4.67
CA ALA A 31 -9.71 8.42 4.64
C ALA A 31 -10.16 7.66 3.38
N ASP A 32 -9.61 8.00 2.22
CA ASP A 32 -9.88 7.31 0.96
C ASP A 32 -9.45 5.85 1.00
N LEU A 33 -8.25 5.56 1.51
CA LEU A 33 -7.78 4.19 1.67
C LEU A 33 -8.64 3.41 2.66
N LEU A 34 -8.96 4.01 3.81
CA LEU A 34 -9.78 3.41 4.85
C LEU A 34 -11.19 3.08 4.33
N SER A 35 -11.78 3.94 3.50
CA SER A 35 -13.08 3.67 2.89
C SER A 35 -13.05 2.42 1.98
N ASN A 36 -11.93 2.20 1.29
CA ASN A 36 -11.76 1.13 0.32
C ASN A 36 -11.27 -0.20 0.93
N ILE A 37 -10.71 -0.19 2.14
CA ILE A 37 -10.11 -1.38 2.76
C ILE A 37 -11.11 -2.52 2.94
N THR A 38 -12.39 -2.21 3.11
CA THR A 38 -13.46 -3.23 3.20
C THR A 38 -13.61 -4.07 1.94
N THR A 39 -13.20 -3.53 0.79
CA THR A 39 -13.29 -4.19 -0.52
C THR A 39 -12.06 -5.04 -0.86
N VAL A 40 -10.98 -4.95 -0.09
CA VAL A 40 -9.70 -5.63 -0.38
C VAL A 40 -9.82 -7.14 -0.45
N SER A 41 -10.74 -7.75 0.30
CA SER A 41 -11.05 -9.20 0.25
C SER A 41 -11.59 -9.66 -1.10
N ARG A 42 -12.03 -8.73 -1.94
CA ARG A 42 -12.53 -8.96 -3.31
C ARG A 42 -11.53 -8.48 -4.37
N ALA A 43 -10.41 -7.88 -3.97
CA ALA A 43 -9.37 -7.43 -4.88
C ALA A 43 -8.68 -8.65 -5.53
N PRO A 44 -8.13 -8.49 -6.75
CA PRO A 44 -7.32 -9.54 -7.33
C PRO A 44 -6.09 -9.82 -6.46
N ALA A 45 -5.68 -11.08 -6.40
CA ALA A 45 -4.51 -11.50 -5.64
C ALA A 45 -3.50 -12.22 -6.53
N LEU A 46 -2.22 -12.11 -6.15
CA LEU A 46 -1.10 -12.81 -6.75
C LEU A 46 -0.30 -13.48 -5.64
N GLU A 47 0.17 -14.68 -5.90
CA GLU A 47 1.10 -15.37 -5.01
C GLU A 47 2.49 -14.76 -5.19
N VAL A 48 3.07 -14.29 -4.09
CA VAL A 48 4.45 -13.85 -4.03
C VAL A 48 5.32 -15.06 -3.79
N LEU A 49 6.25 -15.32 -4.70
CA LEU A 49 7.19 -16.43 -4.62
C LEU A 49 8.47 -16.02 -3.90
N ASP A 50 8.88 -14.75 -4.07
CA ASP A 50 10.12 -14.24 -3.51
C ASP A 50 10.10 -12.71 -3.43
N VAL A 51 10.82 -12.16 -2.46
CA VAL A 51 11.04 -10.72 -2.29
C VAL A 51 12.52 -10.51 -2.04
N ARG A 52 13.15 -9.67 -2.86
CA ARG A 52 14.60 -9.40 -2.75
C ARG A 52 14.85 -7.91 -2.75
N GLU A 53 15.87 -7.48 -2.02
CA GLU A 53 16.38 -6.12 -2.16
C GLU A 53 16.76 -5.86 -3.62
N SER A 54 16.25 -4.77 -4.19
CA SER A 54 16.65 -4.40 -5.55
C SER A 54 18.04 -3.78 -5.53
N LYS A 55 18.67 -3.65 -6.70
CA LYS A 55 19.94 -2.91 -6.86
C LYS A 55 19.88 -1.43 -6.42
N TYR A 56 18.67 -0.90 -6.20
CA TYR A 56 18.43 0.48 -5.75
C TYR A 56 18.15 0.57 -4.24
N PHE A 57 18.18 -0.55 -3.53
CA PHE A 57 17.99 -0.59 -2.09
C PHE A 57 19.12 0.17 -1.36
N LYS A 58 18.75 1.30 -0.73
CA LYS A 58 19.64 2.20 0.02
C LYS A 58 18.89 2.75 1.24
N PRO A 59 18.91 2.04 2.37
CA PRO A 59 18.27 2.52 3.59
C PRO A 59 18.94 3.81 4.11
N PRO A 60 18.23 4.64 4.88
CA PRO A 60 16.85 4.43 5.36
C PRO A 60 15.77 4.94 4.38
N LYS A 61 16.14 5.64 3.30
CA LYS A 61 15.20 6.37 2.45
C LYS A 61 14.71 5.60 1.22
N SER A 62 15.55 4.73 0.65
CA SER A 62 15.27 4.05 -0.62
C SER A 62 15.08 2.55 -0.38
N LEU A 63 13.87 2.14 -0.03
CA LEU A 63 13.51 0.75 0.25
C LEU A 63 12.85 0.10 -0.97
N TYR A 64 13.65 -0.11 -2.02
CA TYR A 64 13.18 -0.71 -3.27
C TYR A 64 13.43 -2.22 -3.30
N TYR A 65 12.39 -3.00 -3.59
CA TYR A 65 12.45 -4.46 -3.66
C TYR A 65 11.99 -4.97 -5.02
N ASP A 66 12.62 -6.05 -5.48
CA ASP A 66 12.17 -6.84 -6.62
C ASP A 66 11.31 -8.00 -6.10
N ILE A 67 10.06 -8.07 -6.56
CA ILE A 67 9.09 -9.09 -6.12
C ILE A 67 8.86 -10.08 -7.26
N LEU A 68 9.14 -11.36 -7.00
CA LEU A 68 8.81 -12.45 -7.89
C LEU A 68 7.39 -12.93 -7.59
N VAL A 69 6.53 -12.96 -8.60
CA VAL A 69 5.13 -13.42 -8.47
C VAL A 69 4.85 -14.62 -9.36
N ASN A 70 4.00 -15.52 -8.88
CA ASN A 70 3.52 -16.65 -9.66
C ASN A 70 2.47 -16.19 -10.67
N ARG A 71 2.76 -16.36 -11.97
CA ARG A 71 1.82 -16.05 -13.07
C ARG A 71 1.09 -17.27 -13.62
N ALA A 72 1.47 -18.47 -13.20
CA ALA A 72 0.89 -19.73 -13.66
C ALA A 72 0.02 -20.32 -12.55
N MET A 73 -1.30 -20.26 -12.70
CA MET A 73 -2.19 -21.08 -11.90
C MET A 73 -2.80 -22.16 -12.79
N GLU A 74 -2.18 -23.34 -12.81
CA GLU A 74 -2.91 -24.53 -13.21
C GLU A 74 -4.04 -24.78 -12.20
N GLY A 75 -5.28 -24.84 -12.68
CA GLY A 75 -6.39 -25.47 -11.96
C GLY A 75 -7.26 -24.60 -11.04
N LYS A 76 -6.96 -23.32 -10.80
CA LYS A 76 -7.88 -22.42 -10.06
C LYS A 76 -8.28 -21.23 -10.92
N LYS A 77 -9.58 -21.16 -11.26
CA LYS A 77 -10.25 -20.04 -11.93
C LYS A 77 -10.19 -18.76 -11.08
N PHE A 78 -9.02 -18.15 -10.91
CA PHE A 78 -8.96 -16.74 -10.56
C PHE A 78 -9.17 -15.95 -11.85
N GLU A 79 -10.36 -15.37 -11.95
CA GLU A 79 -10.96 -14.87 -13.19
C GLU A 79 -10.28 -13.64 -13.80
N ARG A 80 -9.15 -13.16 -13.26
CA ARG A 80 -8.44 -11.99 -13.81
C ARG A 80 -6.93 -12.15 -13.66
N LYS A 81 -6.23 -12.14 -14.81
CA LYS A 81 -4.77 -12.00 -14.90
C LYS A 81 -4.36 -10.61 -14.43
N TYR A 82 -4.44 -10.36 -13.13
CA TYR A 82 -4.00 -9.08 -12.58
C TYR A 82 -2.49 -8.93 -12.80
N LYS A 83 -2.10 -7.77 -13.31
CA LYS A 83 -0.71 -7.38 -13.51
C LYS A 83 -0.54 -6.04 -12.79
N PRO A 84 0.33 -5.97 -11.77
CA PRO A 84 0.59 -4.72 -11.07
C PRO A 84 1.04 -3.64 -12.05
N MET A 85 0.54 -2.43 -11.84
CA MET A 85 0.82 -1.21 -12.59
C MET A 85 1.38 -0.14 -11.65
N ASN A 86 2.03 0.85 -12.24
CA ASN A 86 2.52 2.00 -11.49
C ASN A 86 1.34 2.73 -10.85
N GLY A 87 1.40 2.96 -9.54
CA GLY A 87 0.34 3.59 -8.76
C GLY A 87 -0.59 2.62 -8.04
N ASP A 88 -0.49 1.31 -8.29
CA ASP A 88 -1.24 0.32 -7.53
C ASP A 88 -0.77 0.28 -6.07
N LEU A 89 -1.73 0.22 -5.15
CA LEU A 89 -1.47 -0.06 -3.74
C LEU A 89 -1.70 -1.55 -3.46
N ILE A 90 -0.71 -2.20 -2.87
CA ILE A 90 -0.70 -3.65 -2.66
C ILE A 90 -0.63 -3.94 -1.17
N ALA A 91 -1.54 -4.79 -0.69
CA ALA A 91 -1.46 -5.37 0.64
C ALA A 91 -0.75 -6.74 0.56
N LEU A 92 0.26 -6.94 1.39
CA LEU A 92 0.92 -8.24 1.54
C LEU A 92 0.25 -9.02 2.67
N SER A 93 -0.04 -10.28 2.41
CA SER A 93 -0.73 -11.18 3.33
C SER A 93 -0.16 -12.60 3.18
N ASP A 94 0.02 -13.30 4.29
CA ASP A 94 0.41 -14.72 4.33
C ASP A 94 -0.73 -15.66 3.92
N VAL A 95 -1.97 -15.16 3.94
CA VAL A 95 -3.16 -15.85 3.47
C VAL A 95 -3.89 -15.06 2.39
N LEU A 96 -4.65 -15.73 1.54
CA LEU A 96 -5.61 -15.06 0.67
C LEU A 96 -6.79 -14.52 1.51
N PRO A 97 -6.97 -13.20 1.66
CA PRO A 97 -8.03 -12.65 2.48
C PRO A 97 -9.41 -12.97 1.87
N ARG A 98 -10.33 -13.49 2.68
CA ARG A 98 -11.74 -13.70 2.29
C ARG A 98 -12.67 -12.68 2.92
N ARG A 99 -12.24 -12.07 4.03
CA ARG A 99 -12.94 -11.00 4.75
C ARG A 99 -11.92 -9.99 5.28
N ILE A 100 -12.39 -8.80 5.68
CA ILE A 100 -11.52 -7.76 6.24
C ILE A 100 -10.78 -8.22 7.50
N ASP A 101 -11.42 -9.05 8.33
CA ASP A 101 -10.83 -9.58 9.57
C ASP A 101 -9.61 -10.46 9.32
N ASP A 102 -9.46 -11.01 8.10
CA ASP A 102 -8.28 -11.79 7.72
C ASP A 102 -7.02 -10.92 7.66
N LEU A 103 -7.16 -9.61 7.47
CA LEU A 103 -6.04 -8.66 7.51
C LEU A 103 -5.72 -8.17 8.93
N ASN A 104 -6.67 -8.25 9.86
CA ASN A 104 -6.51 -7.76 11.23
C ASN A 104 -6.16 -8.91 12.19
N ARG A 105 -5.12 -9.67 11.87
CA ARG A 105 -4.69 -10.82 12.67
C ARG A 105 -3.58 -10.41 13.65
N PRO A 106 -3.69 -10.78 14.95
CA PRO A 106 -2.63 -10.48 15.91
C PRO A 106 -1.35 -11.24 15.52
N LYS A 107 -0.26 -10.50 15.32
CA LYS A 107 1.10 -10.92 14.89
C LYS A 107 1.32 -11.08 13.38
N ILE A 108 1.45 -9.96 12.66
CA ILE A 108 2.25 -10.01 11.43
C ILE A 108 3.16 -8.79 11.32
N SER A 109 4.33 -8.88 11.95
CA SER A 109 5.49 -8.10 11.52
C SER A 109 6.12 -8.87 10.36
N TYR A 110 5.92 -8.40 9.12
CA TYR A 110 6.68 -8.90 7.99
C TYR A 110 8.07 -8.29 8.05
N LEU A 111 9.09 -9.13 8.28
CA LEU A 111 10.47 -8.73 8.04
C LEU A 111 10.73 -8.94 6.54
N ILE A 112 10.78 -7.84 5.81
CA ILE A 112 11.27 -7.85 4.43
C ILE A 112 12.79 -7.65 4.54
N GLY A 113 13.53 -8.75 4.54
CA GLY A 113 14.99 -8.80 4.59
C GLY A 113 15.62 -9.07 3.24
#